data_AF-D8SJ33-F1
#
_entry.id   AF-D8SJ33-F1
#
_cell.length_a   1.000
_cell.length_b   1.000
_cell.length_c   1.000
_cell.angle_alpha   90.00
_cell.angle_beta   90.00
_cell.angle_gamma   90.00
#
_symmetry.space_group_name_H-M   'P 1'
#
loop_
_entity.id
_entity.type
_entity.pdbx_description
1 polymer ?
#
loop_
_entity_poly.entity_id
_entity_poly.type
_entity_poly.pdbx_seq_one_letter_code
_entity_poly.pdbx_strand_id
1 'polypeptide(L)'
;AMLAVVDAHLMSTSSTGESLVLYLKMKADYNRYLVDLKTGQQREEAEQATLMAFKIAQEHAFAELPPTHSFRLGLALNLSAFCFEHLNSLDRACFVAQQAIDEAQAKVEASGKEPRRETSRIMELLRQNLAVWT
;
A
#
# COMPACT_ATOMS: atom_id res chain seq x y z
N ALA A 1 20.80 8.15 0.62
CA ALA A 1 19.58 7.81 -0.15
C ALA A 1 18.40 7.71 0.82
N MET A 2 17.18 8.05 0.39
CA MET A 2 15.99 8.06 1.27
C MET A 2 15.75 6.72 1.99
N LEU A 3 16.00 5.59 1.31
CA LEU A 3 15.92 4.25 1.91
C LEU A 3 16.83 4.07 3.12
N ALA A 4 18.07 4.56 3.06
CA ALA A 4 19.01 4.45 4.17
C ALA A 4 18.55 5.28 5.38
N VAL A 5 17.87 6.41 5.16
CA VAL A 5 17.30 7.22 6.25
C VAL A 5 16.10 6.52 6.88
N VAL A 6 15.24 5.91 6.06
CA VAL A 6 14.09 5.12 6.57
C VAL A 6 14.58 3.94 7.42
N ASP A 7 15.54 3.18 6.91
CA ASP A 7 16.08 1.99 7.56
C ASP A 7 16.90 2.31 8.82
N ALA A 8 17.78 3.32 8.77
CA ALA A 8 18.70 3.60 9.88
C ALA A 8 18.08 4.45 10.99
N HIS A 9 17.10 5.31 10.68
CA HIS A 9 16.67 6.35 11.60
C HIS A 9 15.17 6.41 11.83
N LEU A 10 14.33 6.22 10.82
CA LEU A 10 12.89 6.42 10.99
C LEU A 10 12.21 5.18 11.59
N MET A 11 12.52 3.98 11.11
CA MET A 11 11.94 2.75 11.69
C MET A 11 12.41 2.47 13.12
N SER A 12 13.65 2.84 13.47
CA SER A 12 14.17 2.66 14.83
C SER A 12 13.63 3.68 15.84
N THR A 13 13.02 4.77 15.35
CA THR A 13 12.43 5.83 16.18
C THR A 13 10.90 5.80 16.21
N SER A 14 10.26 4.86 15.51
CA SER A 14 8.81 4.70 15.56
C SER A 14 8.36 4.28 16.96
N SER A 15 7.56 5.12 17.60
CA SER A 15 7.00 4.86 18.93
C SER A 15 5.57 4.32 18.88
N THR A 16 4.96 4.29 17.71
CA THR A 16 3.59 3.81 17.48
C THR A 16 3.51 2.94 16.24
N GLY A 17 2.55 2.02 16.24
CA GLY A 17 2.30 1.17 15.08
C GLY A 17 1.98 1.94 13.79
N GLU A 18 1.18 3.00 13.92
CA GLU A 18 0.86 3.90 12.81
C GLU A 18 2.12 4.54 12.19
N SER A 19 3.07 4.99 13.01
CA SER A 19 4.33 5.58 12.50
C SER A 19 5.22 4.55 11.82
N LEU A 20 5.26 3.31 12.32
CA LEU A 20 5.98 2.21 11.67
C LEU A 20 5.39 1.90 10.29
N VAL A 21 4.05 1.78 10.19
CA VAL A 21 3.35 1.55 8.93
C VAL A 21 3.60 2.68 7.93
N LEU A 22 3.62 3.94 8.39
CA LEU A 22 3.96 5.08 7.55
C LEU A 22 5.36 4.94 6.93
N TYR A 23 6.37 4.59 7.73
CA TYR A 23 7.75 4.45 7.24
C TYR A 23 7.92 3.24 6.32
N LEU A 24 7.27 2.12 6.63
CA LEU A 24 7.24 0.95 5.75
C LEU A 24 6.56 1.25 4.42
N LYS A 25 5.47 2.02 4.43
CA LYS A 25 4.83 2.52 3.21
C LYS A 25 5.80 3.37 2.39
N MET A 26 6.50 4.31 3.02
CA MET A 26 7.49 5.15 2.32
C MET A 26 8.61 4.30 1.70
N LYS A 27 9.05 3.25 2.40
CA LYS A 27 10.02 2.29 1.86
C LYS A 27 9.49 1.55 0.64
N ALA A 28 8.26 1.06 0.69
CA ALA A 28 7.63 0.37 -0.43
C ALA A 28 7.49 1.29 -1.65
N ASP A 29 7.02 2.52 -1.44
CA ASP A 29 6.86 3.52 -2.51
C ASP A 29 8.21 3.88 -3.16
N TYR A 30 9.28 4.00 -2.38
CA TYR A 30 10.59 4.30 -2.93
C TYR A 30 11.19 3.12 -3.70
N ASN A 31 11.01 1.88 -3.22
CA ASN A 31 11.43 0.69 -3.97
C ASN A 31 10.68 0.58 -5.30
N ARG A 32 9.37 0.90 -5.33
CA ARG A 32 8.60 0.95 -6.57
C ARG A 32 9.22 1.90 -7.59
N TYR A 33 9.60 3.12 -7.18
CA TYR A 33 10.27 4.06 -8.10
C TYR A 33 11.62 3.55 -8.60
N LEU A 34 12.32 2.69 -7.85
CA LEU A 34 13.54 2.06 -8.35
C LEU A 34 13.25 1.07 -9.48
N VAL A 35 12.09 0.40 -9.49
CA VAL A 35 11.73 -0.52 -10.58
C VAL A 35 11.71 0.21 -11.93
N ASP A 36 11.14 1.42 -11.98
CA ASP A 36 11.07 2.24 -13.19
C ASP A 36 12.45 2.68 -13.71
N LEU A 37 13.44 2.76 -12.82
CA LEU A 37 14.79 3.24 -13.13
C LEU A 37 15.76 2.12 -13.50
N LYS A 38 15.35 0.85 -13.34
CA LYS A 38 16.22 -0.32 -13.47
C LYS A 38 15.81 -1.18 -14.68
N THR A 39 16.76 -1.96 -15.18
CA THR A 39 16.56 -2.88 -16.32
C THR A 39 17.24 -4.22 -16.05
N GLY A 40 16.79 -5.26 -16.76
CA GLY A 40 17.30 -6.62 -16.62
C GLY A 40 17.26 -7.12 -15.18
N GLN A 41 18.33 -7.77 -14.74
CA GLN A 41 18.43 -8.34 -13.39
C GLN A 41 18.22 -7.32 -12.27
N GLN A 42 18.71 -6.09 -12.42
CA GLN A 42 18.53 -5.06 -11.38
C GLN A 42 17.06 -4.65 -11.23
N ARG A 43 16.26 -4.76 -12.29
CA ARG A 43 14.82 -4.52 -12.22
C ARG A 43 14.14 -5.63 -11.44
N GLU A 44 14.48 -6.89 -11.73
CA GLU A 44 13.94 -8.05 -11.02
C GLU A 44 14.23 -7.97 -9.51
N GLU A 45 15.46 -7.59 -9.13
CA GLU A 45 15.84 -7.37 -7.74
C GLU A 45 15.02 -6.25 -7.08
N ALA A 46 14.81 -5.14 -7.78
CA ALA A 46 13.98 -4.03 -7.29
C ALA A 46 12.49 -4.43 -7.14
N GLU A 47 11.96 -5.25 -8.05
CA GLU A 47 10.59 -5.77 -7.96
C GLU A 47 10.42 -6.68 -6.72
N GLN A 48 11.37 -7.58 -6.47
CA GLN A 48 11.35 -8.43 -5.27
C GLN A 48 11.46 -7.62 -3.99
N ALA A 49 12.35 -6.61 -3.96
CA ALA A 49 12.48 -5.71 -2.81
C ALA A 49 11.19 -4.90 -2.57
N THR A 50 10.54 -4.44 -3.63
CA THR A 50 9.24 -3.74 -3.57
C THR A 50 8.15 -4.63 -2.98
N LEU A 51 8.04 -5.88 -3.45
CA LEU A 51 7.05 -6.84 -2.96
C LEU A 51 7.28 -7.19 -1.49
N MET A 52 8.53 -7.38 -1.08
CA MET A 52 8.87 -7.66 0.31
C MET A 52 8.51 -6.46 1.20
N ALA A 53 8.80 -5.23 0.77
CA ALA A 53 8.45 -4.03 1.50
C ALA A 53 6.93 -3.86 1.66
N PHE A 54 6.15 -4.08 0.60
CA PHE A 54 4.69 -4.05 0.69
C PHE A 54 4.14 -5.14 1.62
N LYS A 55 4.68 -6.36 1.56
CA LYS A 55 4.25 -7.45 2.44
C LYS A 55 4.44 -7.10 3.91
N ILE A 56 5.63 -6.64 4.28
CA ILE A 56 5.94 -6.23 5.67
C ILE A 56 5.02 -5.08 6.08
N ALA A 57 4.84 -4.07 5.22
CA ALA A 57 3.96 -2.94 5.52
C ALA A 57 2.50 -3.38 5.75
N GLN A 58 2.00 -4.33 4.95
CA GLN A 58 0.65 -4.88 5.09
C GLN A 58 0.49 -5.68 6.38
N GLU A 59 1.45 -6.53 6.75
CA GLU A 59 1.41 -7.31 7.99
C GLU A 59 1.25 -6.39 9.22
N HIS A 60 2.06 -5.33 9.30
CA HIS A 60 1.93 -4.34 10.37
C HIS A 60 0.62 -3.55 10.28
N ALA A 61 0.23 -3.09 9.09
CA ALA A 61 -1.02 -2.35 8.90
C ALA A 61 -2.26 -3.19 9.29
N PHE A 62 -2.23 -4.49 9.05
CA PHE A 62 -3.34 -5.38 9.38
C PHE A 62 -3.44 -5.64 10.87
N ALA A 63 -2.31 -5.72 11.56
CA ALA A 63 -2.24 -5.90 13.01
C ALA A 63 -2.64 -4.64 13.78
N GLU A 64 -2.28 -3.46 13.28
CA GLU A 64 -2.31 -2.23 14.09
C GLU A 64 -3.37 -1.22 13.65
N LEU A 65 -3.84 -1.28 12.39
CA LEU A 65 -4.71 -0.27 11.80
C LEU A 65 -6.06 -0.85 11.35
N PRO A 66 -7.18 -0.16 11.61
CA PRO A 66 -8.48 -0.58 11.09
C PRO A 66 -8.50 -0.51 9.56
N PRO A 67 -9.36 -1.30 8.88
CA PRO A 67 -9.51 -1.27 7.42
C PRO A 67 -9.79 0.13 6.84
N THR A 68 -10.41 1.03 7.61
CA THR A 68 -10.72 2.41 7.21
C THR A 68 -9.54 3.37 7.36
N HIS A 69 -8.41 2.93 7.90
CA HIS A 69 -7.24 3.77 8.12
C HIS A 69 -6.62 4.19 6.79
N SER A 70 -6.31 5.48 6.64
CA SER A 70 -5.80 6.04 5.38
C SER A 70 -4.49 5.39 4.94
N PHE A 71 -3.57 5.09 5.86
CA PHE A 71 -2.33 4.39 5.53
C PHE A 71 -2.53 2.95 5.07
N ARG A 72 -3.46 2.18 5.68
CA ARG A 72 -3.77 0.81 5.25
C ARG A 72 -4.41 0.80 3.87
N LEU A 73 -5.36 1.69 3.62
CA LEU A 73 -5.97 1.86 2.29
C LEU A 73 -4.95 2.36 1.26
N GLY A 74 -4.08 3.30 1.63
CA GLY A 74 -3.02 3.81 0.76
C GLY A 74 -1.99 2.74 0.38
N LEU A 75 -1.70 1.79 1.27
CA LEU A 75 -0.89 0.62 0.96
C LEU A 75 -1.56 -0.29 -0.07
N ALA A 76 -2.86 -0.56 0.10
CA ALA A 76 -3.62 -1.35 -0.88
C ALA A 76 -3.70 -0.67 -2.25
N LEU A 77 -3.91 0.65 -2.29
CA LEU A 77 -3.89 1.44 -3.51
C LEU A 77 -2.56 1.32 -4.26
N ASN A 78 -1.45 1.52 -3.55
CA ASN A 78 -0.13 1.49 -4.17
C ASN A 78 0.28 0.06 -4.57
N LEU A 79 -0.07 -0.96 -3.78
CA LEU A 79 0.21 -2.35 -4.12
C LEU A 79 -0.61 -2.82 -5.32
N SER A 80 -1.91 -2.48 -5.39
CA SER A 80 -2.75 -2.86 -6.53
C SER A 80 -2.25 -2.22 -7.83
N ALA A 81 -1.90 -0.93 -7.80
CA ALA A 81 -1.26 -0.26 -8.93
C ALA A 81 0.06 -0.94 -9.33
N PHE A 82 0.91 -1.30 -8.36
CA PHE A 82 2.16 -2.02 -8.64
C PHE A 82 1.94 -3.40 -9.30
N CYS A 83 0.94 -4.15 -8.83
CA CYS A 83 0.58 -5.43 -9.45
C CYS A 83 0.12 -5.27 -10.90
N PHE A 84 -0.60 -4.19 -11.20
CA PHE A 84 -1.05 -3.88 -12.56
C PHE A 84 0.12 -3.40 -13.45
N GLU A 85 0.85 -2.37 -13.00
CA GLU A 85 1.86 -1.65 -13.77
C GLU A 85 3.15 -2.45 -13.97
N HIS A 86 3.62 -3.15 -12.94
CA HIS A 86 4.97 -3.75 -12.94
C HIS A 86 4.97 -5.27 -13.01
N LEU A 87 3.96 -5.93 -12.41
CA LEU A 87 3.86 -7.40 -12.42
C LEU A 87 2.98 -7.94 -13.55
N ASN A 88 2.33 -7.06 -14.32
CA ASN A 88 1.38 -7.42 -15.37
C ASN A 88 0.32 -8.43 -14.87
N SER A 89 -0.14 -8.27 -13.63
CA SER A 89 -1.03 -9.19 -12.94
C SER A 89 -2.33 -8.49 -12.59
N LEU A 90 -3.23 -8.43 -13.58
CA LEU A 90 -4.57 -7.83 -13.46
C LEU A 90 -5.38 -8.48 -12.32
N ASP A 91 -5.42 -9.81 -12.27
CA ASP A 91 -6.17 -10.56 -11.26
C ASP A 91 -5.75 -10.16 -9.84
N ARG A 92 -4.44 -10.04 -9.61
CA ARG A 92 -3.91 -9.66 -8.31
C ARG A 92 -4.17 -8.19 -7.99
N ALA A 93 -4.06 -7.30 -8.97
CA ALA A 93 -4.37 -5.88 -8.80
C ALA A 93 -5.84 -5.69 -8.39
N CYS A 94 -6.76 -6.31 -9.12
CA CYS A 94 -8.19 -6.27 -8.84
C CYS A 94 -8.51 -6.88 -7.48
N PHE A 95 -7.94 -8.04 -7.15
CA PHE A 95 -8.13 -8.69 -5.86
C PHE A 95 -7.74 -7.78 -4.68
N VAL A 96 -6.55 -7.18 -4.72
CA VAL A 96 -6.06 -6.29 -3.64
C VAL A 96 -6.95 -5.06 -3.51
N ALA A 97 -7.34 -4.43 -4.63
CA ALA A 97 -8.17 -3.25 -4.60
C ALA A 97 -9.58 -3.55 -4.08
N GLN A 98 -10.21 -4.63 -4.56
CA GLN A 98 -11.55 -5.03 -4.16
C GLN A 98 -11.60 -5.42 -2.69
N GLN A 99 -10.66 -6.23 -2.22
CA GLN A 99 -10.58 -6.62 -0.81
C GLN A 99 -10.50 -5.39 0.11
N ALA A 100 -9.67 -4.41 -0.23
CA ALA A 100 -9.52 -3.20 0.58
C ALA A 100 -10.80 -2.34 0.61
N ILE A 101 -11.52 -2.25 -0.51
CA ILE A 101 -12.81 -1.56 -0.57
C ILE A 101 -13.85 -2.28 0.31
N ASP A 102 -13.97 -3.59 0.16
CA ASP A 102 -14.98 -4.39 0.86
C ASP A 102 -14.77 -4.36 2.38
N GLU A 103 -13.52 -4.55 2.84
CA GLU A 103 -13.18 -4.50 4.25
C GLU A 103 -13.44 -3.11 4.86
N ALA A 104 -13.09 -2.04 4.15
CA ALA A 104 -13.32 -0.69 4.62
C ALA A 104 -14.81 -0.33 4.63
N GLN A 105 -15.55 -0.71 3.60
CA GLN A 105 -16.99 -0.49 3.50
C GLN A 105 -17.74 -1.21 4.62
N ALA A 106 -17.46 -2.50 4.85
CA ALA A 106 -18.06 -3.25 5.95
C ALA A 106 -17.80 -2.60 7.31
N LYS A 107 -16.59 -2.05 7.51
CA LYS A 107 -16.23 -1.36 8.76
C LYS A 107 -16.94 -0.01 8.91
N VAL A 108 -17.13 0.74 7.82
CA VAL A 108 -17.91 1.99 7.81
C VAL A 108 -19.36 1.70 8.17
N GLU A 109 -19.99 0.73 7.50
CA GLU A 109 -21.37 0.30 7.74
C GLU A 109 -21.57 -0.13 9.19
N ALA A 110 -20.68 -0.97 9.72
CA ALA A 110 -20.74 -1.42 11.12
C ALA A 110 -20.56 -0.27 12.14
N SER A 111 -19.85 0.79 11.77
CA SER A 111 -19.64 1.94 12.65
C SER A 111 -20.82 2.92 12.67
N GLY A 112 -21.67 2.91 11.63
CA GLY A 112 -22.74 3.87 11.41
C GLY A 112 -22.28 5.32 11.28
N LYS A 113 -20.97 5.55 11.10
CA LYS A 113 -20.35 6.88 10.98
C LYS A 113 -19.87 7.10 9.57
N GLU A 114 -20.04 8.33 9.10
CA GLU A 114 -19.44 8.76 7.84
C GLU A 114 -17.91 8.59 7.90
N PRO A 115 -17.29 8.01 6.86
CA PRO A 115 -15.85 7.88 6.77
C PRO A 115 -15.18 9.26 6.73
N ARG A 116 -13.95 9.34 7.25
CA ARG A 116 -13.15 10.57 7.12
C ARG A 116 -12.95 10.89 5.63
N ARG A 117 -12.91 12.18 5.29
CA ARG A 117 -12.71 12.65 3.91
C ARG A 117 -11.55 11.98 3.18
N GLU A 118 -10.43 11.76 3.88
CA GLU A 118 -9.26 11.09 3.34
C GLU A 118 -9.53 9.61 3.00
N THR A 119 -10.17 8.87 3.91
CA THR A 119 -10.62 7.49 3.68
C THR A 119 -11.52 7.41 2.46
N SER A 120 -12.54 8.27 2.37
CA SER A 120 -13.47 8.30 1.23
C SER A 120 -12.74 8.55 -0.08
N ARG A 121 -11.78 9.48 -0.09
CA ARG A 121 -10.98 9.78 -1.28
C ARG A 121 -10.15 8.59 -1.75
N ILE A 122 -9.51 7.86 -0.83
CA ILE A 122 -8.68 6.70 -1.21
C ILE A 122 -9.56 5.55 -1.72
N MET A 123 -10.69 5.28 -1.07
CA MET A 123 -11.66 4.29 -1.56
C MET A 123 -12.17 4.63 -2.95
N GLU A 124 -12.40 5.91 -3.24
CA GLU A 124 -12.80 6.35 -4.57
C GLU A 124 -11.70 6.12 -5.62
N LEU A 125 -10.44 6.42 -5.30
CA LEU A 125 -9.32 6.11 -6.19
C LEU A 125 -9.19 4.61 -6.48
N LEU A 126 -9.41 3.76 -5.48
CA LEU A 126 -9.43 2.30 -5.66
C LEU A 126 -10.55 1.87 -6.64
N ARG A 127 -11.75 2.45 -6.52
CA ARG A 127 -12.87 2.16 -7.43
C ARG A 127 -12.59 2.65 -8.85
N GLN A 128 -12.00 3.84 -8.98
CA GLN A 128 -11.61 4.39 -10.28
C GLN A 128 -10.58 3.51 -10.97
N ASN A 129 -9.58 3.02 -10.22
CA ASN A 129 -8.61 2.07 -10.75
C ASN A 129 -9.29 0.78 -11.24
N LEU A 130 -10.16 0.18 -10.43
CA LEU A 130 -10.91 -1.01 -10.83
C LEU A 130 -11.71 -0.79 -12.13
N ALA A 131 -12.42 0.34 -12.23
CA ALA A 131 -13.21 0.67 -13.42
C ALA A 131 -12.36 0.92 -14.69
N VAL A 132 -11.08 1.27 -14.54
CA VAL A 132 -10.14 1.40 -15.67
C VAL A 132 -9.57 0.03 -16.07
N TRP A 133 -9.43 -0.87 -15.10
CA TRP A 133 -8.81 -2.18 -15.31
C TRP A 133 -9.78 -3.26 -15.82
N THR A 134 -11.09 -3.07 -15.64
CA THR A 134 -12.16 -4.00 -16.03
C THR A 134 -13.09 -3.40 -17.06
#